data_AF-A0A947ETE3-F1
#
_entry.id   AF-A0A947ETE3-F1
#
_cell.length_a   1.000
_cell.length_b   1.000
_cell.length_c   1.000
_cell.angle_alpha   90.00
_cell.angle_beta   90.00
_cell.angle_gamma   90.00
#
_symmetry.space_group_name_H-M   'P 1'
#
loop_
_entity.id
_entity.type
_entity.pdbx_description
1 polymer ?
#
loop_
_entity_poly.entity_id
_entity_poly.type
_entity_poly.pdbx_seq_one_letter_code
_entity_poly.pdbx_strand_id
1 'polypeptide(L)'
;TIVEDLKELRKFVVEENIPLLAKVTRLTYEHIGEHEDFHIAIPDDEPLELDEDSEETEVIETEEVKGQESLEYMLSLMAEHDNKLNEMELREYVKALKEHAGEDY
;
A
#
# COMPACT_ATOMS: atom_id res chain seq x y z
N THR A 1 1.66 13.04 -15.92
CA THR A 1 2.31 13.10 -14.58
C THR A 1 1.85 11.88 -13.84
N ILE A 2 2.60 11.41 -12.84
CA ILE A 2 2.24 10.16 -12.15
C ILE A 2 0.79 10.14 -11.64
N VAL A 3 0.27 11.27 -11.13
CA VAL A 3 -1.13 11.41 -10.69
C VAL A 3 -2.13 11.19 -11.84
N GLU A 4 -1.89 11.76 -13.02
CA GLU A 4 -2.77 11.57 -14.18
C GLU A 4 -2.67 10.15 -14.74
N ASP A 5 -1.47 9.57 -14.73
CA ASP A 5 -1.24 8.19 -15.18
C ASP A 5 -1.95 7.19 -14.25
N LEU A 6 -1.94 7.42 -12.93
CA LEU A 6 -2.70 6.64 -11.95
C LEU A 6 -4.23 6.81 -12.10
N LYS A 7 -4.71 8.01 -12.41
CA LYS A 7 -6.14 8.22 -12.71
C LYS A 7 -6.57 7.48 -13.98
N GLU A 8 -5.70 7.39 -14.98
CA GLU A 8 -5.94 6.60 -16.18
C GLU A 8 -5.91 5.10 -15.88
N LEU A 9 -4.89 4.62 -15.15
CA LEU A 9 -4.80 3.24 -14.65
C LEU A 9 -6.10 2.84 -13.93
N ARG A 10 -6.62 3.70 -13.06
CA ARG A 10 -7.85 3.44 -12.31
C ARG A 10 -9.04 3.07 -13.22
N LYS A 11 -9.14 3.66 -14.41
CA LYS A 11 -10.23 3.36 -15.35
C LYS A 11 -10.14 1.90 -15.81
N PHE A 12 -8.94 1.43 -16.17
CA PHE A 12 -8.71 0.05 -16.60
C PHE A 12 -9.02 -0.95 -15.49
N VAL A 13 -8.51 -0.76 -14.27
CA VAL A 13 -8.78 -1.70 -13.15
C VAL A 13 -10.24 -1.72 -12.70
N VAL A 14 -10.99 -0.61 -12.89
CA VAL A 14 -12.44 -0.60 -12.69
C VAL A 14 -13.15 -1.42 -13.77
N GLU A 15 -12.76 -1.27 -15.05
CA GLU A 15 -13.31 -2.06 -16.15
C GLU A 15 -13.05 -3.56 -15.98
N GLU A 16 -11.87 -3.92 -15.46
CA GLU A 16 -11.49 -5.31 -15.16
C GLU A 16 -12.14 -5.86 -13.87
N ASN A 17 -12.91 -5.05 -13.14
CA ASN A 17 -13.55 -5.42 -11.87
C ASN A 17 -12.57 -5.94 -10.81
N ILE A 18 -11.46 -5.23 -10.60
CA ILE A 18 -10.47 -5.56 -9.56
C ILE A 18 -10.57 -4.51 -8.43
N PRO A 19 -11.44 -4.72 -7.40
CA PRO A 19 -11.81 -3.65 -6.46
C PRO A 19 -10.65 -3.18 -5.59
N LEU A 20 -9.76 -4.10 -5.20
CA LEU A 20 -8.58 -3.78 -4.40
C LEU A 20 -7.67 -2.80 -5.16
N LEU A 21 -7.34 -3.12 -6.42
CA LEU A 21 -6.51 -2.27 -7.26
C LEU A 21 -7.19 -0.92 -7.54
N ALA A 22 -8.49 -0.91 -7.79
CA ALA A 22 -9.24 0.33 -7.98
C ALA A 22 -9.22 1.24 -6.72
N LYS A 23 -9.21 0.64 -5.51
CA LYS A 23 -9.16 1.37 -4.24
C LYS A 23 -7.76 1.88 -3.92
N VAL A 24 -6.73 1.03 -4.02
CA VAL A 24 -5.33 1.44 -3.74
C VAL A 24 -4.89 2.51 -4.73
N THR A 25 -5.13 2.33 -6.05
CA THR A 25 -4.79 3.32 -7.09
C THR A 25 -5.43 4.68 -6.81
N ARG A 26 -6.71 4.67 -6.36
CA ARG A 26 -7.43 5.89 -6.00
C ARG A 26 -6.74 6.63 -4.86
N LEU A 27 -6.49 5.92 -3.77
CA LEU A 27 -5.86 6.47 -2.58
C LEU A 27 -4.44 6.98 -2.89
N THR A 28 -3.67 6.25 -3.69
CA THR A 28 -2.31 6.65 -4.08
C THR A 28 -2.29 7.98 -4.82
N TYR A 29 -3.15 8.18 -5.83
CA TYR A 29 -3.14 9.46 -6.56
C TYR A 29 -3.71 10.61 -5.74
N GLU A 30 -4.63 10.35 -4.80
CA GLU A 30 -5.13 11.34 -3.84
C GLU A 30 -3.98 11.78 -2.92
N HIS A 31 -3.28 10.82 -2.33
CA HIS A 31 -2.11 11.03 -1.48
C HIS A 31 -1.02 11.85 -2.18
N ILE A 32 -0.55 11.41 -3.35
CA ILE A 32 0.50 12.13 -4.10
C ILE A 32 0.00 13.52 -4.53
N GLY A 33 -1.28 13.64 -4.87
CA GLY A 33 -1.88 14.92 -5.24
C GLY A 33 -1.92 15.94 -4.10
N GLU A 34 -2.07 15.48 -2.86
CA GLU A 34 -2.13 16.34 -1.66
C GLU A 34 -0.75 16.63 -1.05
N HIS A 35 0.17 15.67 -1.12
CA HIS A 35 1.46 15.73 -0.42
C HIS A 35 2.66 15.96 -1.34
N GLU A 36 2.49 15.90 -2.67
CA GLU A 36 3.55 16.00 -3.68
C GLU A 36 4.62 14.88 -3.60
N ASP A 37 4.41 13.89 -2.74
CA ASP A 37 5.29 12.73 -2.52
C ASP A 37 4.48 11.54 -1.97
N PHE A 38 5.09 10.36 -1.91
CA PHE A 38 4.49 9.13 -1.38
C PHE A 38 5.01 8.85 0.04
N HIS A 39 4.23 9.17 1.07
CA HIS A 39 4.67 9.10 2.49
C HIS A 39 4.28 7.80 3.18
N ILE A 40 3.87 6.80 2.41
CA ILE A 40 3.52 5.48 2.91
C ILE A 40 4.79 4.63 2.91
N ALA A 41 5.05 3.94 4.02
CA ALA A 41 6.18 3.03 4.12
C ALA A 41 5.86 1.72 3.39
N ILE A 42 6.89 1.00 2.98
CA ILE A 42 6.76 -0.42 2.65
C ILE A 42 6.20 -1.16 3.88
N PRO A 43 5.11 -1.95 3.76
CA PRO A 43 4.62 -2.78 4.85
C PRO A 43 5.72 -3.71 5.34
N ASP A 44 5.89 -3.83 6.66
CA ASP A 44 6.89 -4.74 7.22
C ASP A 44 6.60 -6.19 6.81
N ASP A 45 7.65 -6.85 6.32
CA ASP A 45 7.67 -8.21 5.78
C ASP A 45 7.67 -9.28 6.90
N GLU A 46 7.62 -8.87 8.17
CA GLU A 46 7.60 -9.81 9.28
C GLU A 46 6.22 -10.46 9.38
N PRO A 47 6.12 -11.80 9.27
CA PRO A 47 4.91 -12.47 9.69
C PRO A 47 4.71 -12.10 11.16
N LEU A 48 3.55 -11.53 11.48
CA LEU A 48 3.08 -11.49 12.86
C LEU A 48 3.04 -12.95 13.34
N GLU A 49 4.13 -13.45 13.93
CA GLU A 49 4.10 -14.67 14.73
C GLU A 49 3.17 -14.36 15.90
N LEU A 50 1.90 -14.69 15.71
CA LEU A 50 0.92 -14.85 16.78
C LEU A 50 1.32 -16.07 17.59
N ASP A 51 2.48 -16.02 18.24
CA ASP A 51 2.84 -16.96 19.29
C ASP A 51 2.37 -16.34 20.62
N GLU A 52 1.26 -16.85 21.14
CA GLU A 52 0.56 -16.37 22.35
C GLU A 52 1.39 -16.56 23.66
N ASP A 53 2.70 -16.84 23.57
CA ASP A 53 3.57 -17.17 24.72
C ASP A 53 4.94 -16.46 24.72
N SER A 54 5.17 -15.49 23.82
CA SER A 54 6.45 -14.77 23.72
C SER A 54 6.36 -13.38 24.35
N GLU A 55 6.79 -13.25 25.61
CA GLU A 55 6.73 -12.00 26.40
C GLU A 55 7.68 -10.88 25.96
N GLU A 56 8.47 -11.03 24.89
CA GLU A 56 9.34 -9.95 24.37
C GLU A 56 9.50 -10.08 22.85
N THR A 57 8.55 -9.53 22.08
CA THR A 57 8.82 -9.18 20.68
C THR A 57 9.68 -7.93 20.69
N GLU A 58 11.01 -8.10 20.56
CA GLU A 58 11.87 -6.98 20.18
C GLU A 58 11.44 -6.51 18.80
N VAL A 59 10.70 -5.40 18.76
CA VAL A 59 10.40 -4.68 17.52
C VAL A 59 11.74 -4.20 16.98
N ILE A 60 12.28 -4.90 15.98
CA ILE A 60 13.45 -4.42 15.25
C ILE A 60 12.97 -3.16 14.52
N GLU A 61 13.46 -1.98 14.91
CA GLU A 61 13.21 -0.75 14.17
C GLU A 61 13.86 -0.89 12.78
N THR A 62 13.10 -1.39 11.82
CA THR A 62 13.42 -1.33 10.39
C THR A 62 13.33 0.14 9.96
N GLU A 63 14.30 0.62 9.18
CA GLU A 63 14.20 1.96 8.61
C GLU A 63 12.99 2.01 7.66
N GLU A 64 12.02 2.88 7.95
CA GLU A 64 10.84 3.05 7.10
C GLU A 64 11.23 3.53 5.70
N VAL A 65 11.15 2.66 4.70
CA VAL A 65 11.38 3.01 3.30
C VAL A 65 10.12 3.65 2.72
N LYS A 66 10.19 4.93 2.34
CA LYS A 66 9.10 5.76 1.80
C LYS A 66 9.45 6.33 0.42
N GLY A 67 8.55 7.11 -0.18
CA GLY A 67 8.79 7.85 -1.41
C GLY A 67 8.74 6.95 -2.65
N GLN A 68 9.66 7.20 -3.60
CA GLN A 68 9.68 6.49 -4.88
C GLN A 68 9.85 4.97 -4.71
N GLU A 69 10.70 4.52 -3.81
CA GLU A 69 10.97 3.08 -3.61
C GLU A 69 9.72 2.33 -3.12
N SER A 70 8.98 2.91 -2.16
CA SER A 70 7.73 2.34 -1.70
C SER A 70 6.65 2.36 -2.78
N LEU A 71 6.57 3.43 -3.58
CA LEU A 71 5.63 3.50 -4.70
C LEU A 71 5.94 2.42 -5.77
N GLU A 72 7.21 2.25 -6.12
CA GLU A 72 7.66 1.23 -7.08
C GLU A 72 7.35 -0.18 -6.59
N TYR A 73 7.59 -0.44 -5.30
CA TYR A 73 7.23 -1.70 -4.67
C TYR A 73 5.73 -1.96 -4.75
N MET A 74 4.89 -1.00 -4.33
CA MET A 74 3.43 -1.11 -4.41
C MET A 74 2.97 -1.41 -5.85
N LEU A 75 3.53 -0.74 -6.86
CA LEU A 75 3.22 -0.99 -8.27
C LEU A 75 3.61 -2.40 -8.72
N SER A 76 4.71 -2.95 -8.21
CA SER A 76 5.09 -4.35 -8.48
C SER A 76 4.09 -5.36 -7.90
N LEU A 77 3.56 -5.10 -6.69
CA LEU A 77 2.51 -5.92 -6.10
C LEU A 77 1.23 -5.90 -6.94
N MET A 78 0.88 -4.72 -7.49
CA MET A 78 -0.27 -4.58 -8.39
C MET A 78 -0.11 -5.39 -9.69
N ALA A 79 1.12 -5.54 -10.20
CA ALA A 79 1.40 -6.30 -11.40
C ALA A 79 1.19 -7.82 -11.21
N GLU A 80 1.35 -8.31 -9.99
CA GLU A 80 1.16 -9.72 -9.59
C GLU A 80 0.09 -9.84 -8.49
N HIS A 81 -1.02 -9.12 -8.63
CA HIS A 81 -2.04 -8.97 -7.59
C HIS A 81 -2.84 -10.25 -7.26
N ASP A 82 -2.68 -11.31 -8.06
CA ASP A 82 -3.29 -12.63 -7.86
C ASP A 82 -2.48 -13.50 -6.88
N ASN A 83 -1.25 -13.11 -6.57
CA ASN A 83 -0.48 -13.66 -5.47
C ASN A 83 -1.11 -13.23 -4.13
N LYS A 84 -1.38 -14.21 -3.25
CA LYS A 84 -2.02 -13.97 -1.95
C LYS A 84 -1.21 -13.05 -1.02
N LEU A 85 0.12 -13.15 -1.05
CA LEU A 85 0.99 -12.30 -0.25
C LEU A 85 0.91 -10.85 -0.74
N ASN A 86 0.99 -10.64 -2.06
CA ASN A 86 0.83 -9.33 -2.68
C ASN A 86 -0.56 -8.74 -2.37
N GLU A 87 -1.62 -9.56 -2.40
CA GLU A 87 -2.97 -9.12 -2.01
C GLU A 87 -3.02 -8.65 -0.55
N MET A 88 -2.35 -9.36 0.37
CA MET A 88 -2.27 -9.00 1.79
C MET A 88 -1.53 -7.67 1.97
N GLU A 89 -0.36 -7.51 1.37
CA GLU A 89 0.42 -6.28 1.47
C GLU A 89 -0.28 -5.08 0.82
N LEU A 90 -0.96 -5.27 -0.32
CA LEU A 90 -1.79 -4.23 -0.92
C LEU A 90 -2.92 -3.76 0.02
N ARG A 91 -3.43 -4.65 0.89
CA ARG A 91 -4.41 -4.28 1.92
C ARG A 91 -3.76 -3.46 3.04
N GLU A 92 -2.53 -3.77 3.42
CA GLU A 92 -1.75 -2.94 4.36
C GLU A 92 -1.45 -1.57 3.77
N TYR A 93 -1.08 -1.46 2.50
CA TYR A 93 -0.99 -0.16 1.81
C TYR A 93 -2.30 0.62 1.85
N VAL A 94 -3.44 -0.03 1.58
CA VAL A 94 -4.76 0.62 1.66
C VAL A 94 -5.06 1.11 3.08
N LYS A 95 -4.67 0.33 4.10
CA LYS A 95 -4.83 0.70 5.51
C LYS A 95 -3.96 1.93 5.83
N ALA A 96 -2.67 1.87 5.56
CA ALA A 96 -1.74 2.97 5.81
C ALA A 96 -2.13 4.27 5.06
N LEU A 97 -2.61 4.16 3.82
CA LEU A 97 -3.11 5.31 3.04
C LEU A 97 -4.35 5.95 3.70
N LYS A 98 -5.25 5.15 4.28
CA LYS A 98 -6.43 5.67 4.99
C LYS A 98 -6.04 6.31 6.32
N GLU A 99 -5.15 5.66 7.07
CA GLU A 99 -4.61 6.20 8.32
C GLU A 99 -3.97 7.57 8.07
N HIS A 100 -3.15 7.68 7.01
CA HIS A 100 -2.53 8.94 6.61
C HIS A 100 -3.56 10.01 6.19
N ALA A 101 -4.64 9.62 5.52
CA ALA A 101 -5.73 10.52 5.12
C ALA A 101 -6.67 10.89 6.29
N GLY A 102 -6.51 10.28 7.48
CA GLY A 102 -7.45 10.44 8.59
C GLY A 102 -8.82 9.82 8.34
N GLU A 103 -8.89 8.80 7.47
CA GLU A 103 -10.12 8.04 7.15
C GLU A 103 -10.37 6.85 8.12
N ASP A 104 -9.64 6.75 9.23
CA ASP A 104 -9.85 5.69 10.23
C ASP A 104 -11.20 5.85 10.95
N TYR A 105 -11.99 4.77 10.95
CA TYR A 105 -13.26 4.63 11.68
C TYR A 105 -13.17 3.47 12.66
#